data_AF-A0A9E1YLF6-F1
#
_entry.id   AF-A0A9E1YLF6-F1
#
_cell.length_a   1.000
_cell.length_b   1.000
_cell.length_c   1.000
_cell.angle_alpha   90.00
_cell.angle_beta   90.00
_cell.angle_gamma   90.00
#
_symmetry.space_group_name_H-M   'P 1'
#
loop_
_entity.id
_entity.type
_entity.pdbx_description
1 polymer ?
#
loop_
_entity_poly.entity_id
_entity_poly.type
_entity_poly.pdbx_seq_one_letter_code
_entity_poly.pdbx_strand_id
1 'polypeptide(L)'
;TGSSIMPQKKNPDVPELVRGKTGRVFGSLISLLTVMKGQTLAYNKDNQEDKEPLFDTVNTVLDCLTAFSDMIPAIEPQREQMRLATLKGFATATDLADYLVKKGQPFRDAHDVVGRLVAVGLEQDLDLSELSLEQFTSMSSLIEEDVFDVLTLEGSLAARNHHGGTAPAQVKLAIQQARSRLG
;
A
#
# COMPACT_ATOMS: atom_id res chain seq x y z
N THR A 1 8.46 -3.02 -22.20
CA THR A 1 9.51 -2.95 -23.23
C THR A 1 10.87 -2.88 -22.55
N GLY A 2 11.95 -3.12 -23.30
CA GLY A 2 13.32 -3.01 -22.80
C GLY A 2 14.09 -1.88 -23.48
N SER A 3 15.23 -1.49 -22.91
CA SER A 3 16.18 -0.59 -23.58
C SER A 3 17.08 -1.38 -24.52
N SER A 4 17.31 -0.88 -25.75
CA SER A 4 18.29 -1.46 -26.67
C SER A 4 19.74 -1.35 -26.17
N ILE A 5 20.01 -0.43 -25.24
CA ILE A 5 21.34 -0.20 -24.64
C ILE A 5 21.48 -0.90 -23.28
N MET A 6 20.38 -1.10 -22.55
CA MET A 6 20.39 -1.66 -21.19
C MET A 6 19.48 -2.90 -21.11
N PRO A 7 20.02 -4.11 -21.33
CA PRO A 7 19.24 -5.36 -21.40
C PRO A 7 18.45 -5.68 -20.12
N GLN A 8 18.95 -5.24 -18.97
CA GLN A 8 18.32 -5.42 -17.67
C GLN A 8 17.18 -4.43 -17.39
N LYS A 9 17.13 -3.30 -18.12
CA LYS A 9 16.12 -2.26 -17.88
C LYS A 9 14.82 -2.66 -18.56
N LYS A 10 13.83 -3.04 -17.75
CA LYS A 10 12.43 -3.23 -18.18
C LYS A 10 11.63 -1.97 -17.83
N ASN A 11 11.00 -1.36 -18.82
CA ASN A 11 10.13 -0.20 -18.63
C ASN A 11 8.71 -0.67 -18.26
N PRO A 12 8.06 -0.03 -17.27
CA PRO A 12 6.72 -0.38 -16.84
C PRO A 12 5.66 0.27 -17.77
N ASP A 13 5.74 0.00 -19.07
CA ASP A 13 4.91 0.72 -20.06
C ASP A 13 3.41 0.49 -19.86
N VAL A 14 3.00 -0.72 -19.48
CA VAL A 14 1.59 -1.06 -19.22
C VAL A 14 1.00 -0.16 -18.14
N PRO A 15 1.51 -0.14 -16.89
CA PRO A 15 0.96 0.75 -15.86
C PRO A 15 1.17 2.24 -16.19
N GLU A 16 2.21 2.62 -16.92
CA GLU A 16 2.38 4.00 -17.41
C GLU A 16 1.25 4.42 -18.37
N LEU A 17 0.95 3.59 -19.38
CA LEU A 17 -0.10 3.84 -20.35
C LEU A 17 -1.49 3.80 -19.71
N VAL A 18 -1.75 2.83 -18.82
CA VAL A 18 -3.04 2.77 -18.12
C VAL A 18 -3.24 4.01 -17.25
N ARG A 19 -2.20 4.44 -16.52
CA ARG A 19 -2.25 5.70 -15.75
C ARG A 19 -2.55 6.90 -16.66
N GLY A 20 -1.87 7.02 -17.80
CA GLY A 20 -2.10 8.10 -18.77
C GLY A 20 -3.51 8.10 -19.37
N LYS A 21 -4.06 6.91 -19.66
CA LYS A 21 -5.42 6.74 -20.20
C LYS A 21 -6.53 7.22 -19.26
N THR A 22 -6.25 7.41 -17.97
CA THR A 22 -7.17 8.09 -17.03
C THR A 22 -7.59 9.46 -17.53
N GLY A 23 -6.66 10.24 -18.11
CA GLY A 23 -6.96 11.58 -18.62
C GLY A 23 -7.97 11.56 -19.77
N ARG A 24 -7.93 10.53 -20.62
CA ARG A 24 -8.89 10.32 -21.72
C ARG A 24 -10.29 10.03 -21.18
N VAL A 25 -10.41 9.11 -20.22
CA VAL A 25 -11.71 8.78 -19.59
C VAL A 25 -12.31 9.98 -18.89
N PHE A 26 -11.49 10.78 -18.19
CA PHE A 26 -11.95 12.03 -17.57
C PHE A 26 -12.38 13.06 -18.61
N GLY A 27 -11.66 13.18 -19.72
CA GLY A 27 -12.05 14.03 -20.85
C GLY A 27 -13.43 13.64 -21.40
N SER A 28 -13.68 12.34 -21.60
CA SER A 28 -14.98 11.83 -22.06
C SER A 28 -16.11 12.17 -21.08
N LEU A 29 -15.88 12.02 -19.78
CA LEU A 29 -16.86 12.40 -18.76
C LEU A 29 -17.18 13.91 -18.81
N ILE A 30 -16.17 14.76 -18.84
CA ILE A 30 -16.36 16.22 -18.89
C ILE A 30 -17.07 16.65 -20.17
N SER A 31 -16.74 16.03 -21.31
CA SER A 31 -17.43 16.26 -22.58
C SER A 31 -18.93 15.96 -22.45
N LEU A 32 -19.30 14.75 -21.97
CA LEU A 32 -20.71 14.36 -21.82
C LEU A 32 -21.47 15.27 -20.84
N LEU A 33 -20.87 15.60 -19.68
CA LEU A 33 -21.49 16.53 -18.72
C LEU A 33 -21.72 17.92 -19.35
N THR A 34 -20.82 18.37 -20.22
CA THR A 34 -20.93 19.66 -20.89
C THR A 34 -22.00 19.65 -21.98
N VAL A 35 -22.09 18.57 -22.78
CA VAL A 35 -23.15 18.39 -23.78
C VAL A 35 -24.52 18.40 -23.14
N MET A 36 -24.68 17.74 -21.98
CA MET A 36 -25.96 17.66 -21.26
C MET A 36 -26.35 18.96 -20.55
N LYS A 37 -25.39 19.86 -20.29
CA LYS A 37 -25.61 21.06 -19.48
C LYS A 37 -26.60 22.02 -20.16
N GLY A 38 -27.77 22.19 -19.54
CA GLY A 38 -28.74 23.23 -19.94
C GLY A 38 -29.55 22.89 -21.19
N GLN A 39 -29.54 21.63 -21.64
CA GLN A 39 -30.43 21.20 -22.70
C GLN A 39 -31.89 21.26 -22.25
N THR A 40 -32.74 21.87 -23.07
CA THR A 40 -34.20 21.84 -22.88
C THR A 40 -34.77 20.49 -23.31
N LEU A 41 -35.91 20.10 -22.74
CA LEU A 41 -36.59 18.87 -23.15
C LEU A 41 -37.28 19.04 -24.52
N ALA A 42 -37.42 18.00 -25.34
CA ALA A 42 -37.00 16.61 -25.13
C ALA A 42 -35.70 16.28 -25.87
N TYR A 43 -35.78 15.83 -27.12
CA TYR A 43 -34.60 15.45 -27.91
C TYR A 43 -33.94 16.68 -28.56
N ASN A 44 -32.64 16.83 -28.33
CA ASN A 44 -31.77 17.77 -29.05
C ASN A 44 -30.76 16.99 -29.90
N LYS A 45 -30.36 17.54 -31.05
CA LYS A 45 -29.40 16.89 -31.97
C LYS A 45 -28.00 16.77 -31.34
N ASP A 46 -27.68 17.63 -30.39
CA ASP A 46 -26.48 17.62 -29.54
C ASP A 46 -26.22 16.24 -28.91
N ASN A 47 -27.28 15.48 -28.61
CA ASN A 47 -27.19 14.11 -28.10
C ASN A 47 -26.64 13.10 -29.11
N GLN A 48 -26.29 13.52 -30.32
CA GLN A 48 -25.50 12.70 -31.23
C GLN A 48 -24.07 12.50 -30.72
N GLU A 49 -23.52 13.45 -29.96
CA GLU A 49 -22.16 13.46 -29.39
C GLU A 49 -21.99 12.52 -28.18
N ASP A 50 -23.02 11.78 -27.78
CA ASP A 50 -22.96 10.91 -26.60
C ASP A 50 -22.17 9.60 -26.85
N LYS A 51 -22.09 9.15 -28.10
CA LYS A 51 -21.61 7.80 -28.46
C LYS A 51 -20.11 7.72 -28.51
N GLU A 52 -19.46 8.69 -29.13
CA GLU A 52 -18.01 8.66 -29.34
C GLU A 52 -17.24 8.65 -28.01
N PRO A 53 -17.54 9.55 -27.03
CA PRO A 53 -16.88 9.53 -25.73
C PRO A 53 -17.18 8.25 -24.95
N LEU A 54 -18.40 7.70 -25.08
CA LEU A 54 -18.79 6.45 -24.42
C LEU A 54 -18.03 5.25 -25.01
N PHE A 55 -18.00 5.11 -26.33
CA PHE A 55 -17.33 4.00 -27.01
C PHE A 55 -15.82 4.03 -26.77
N ASP A 56 -15.18 5.20 -26.88
CA ASP A 56 -13.75 5.34 -26.57
C ASP A 56 -13.46 5.02 -25.09
N THR A 57 -14.35 5.40 -24.16
CA THR A 57 -14.21 5.05 -22.74
C THR A 57 -14.31 3.55 -22.52
N VAL A 58 -15.32 2.89 -23.08
CA VAL A 58 -15.51 1.43 -22.95
C VAL A 58 -14.30 0.69 -23.52
N ASN A 59 -13.86 1.04 -24.73
CA ASN A 59 -12.68 0.44 -25.35
C ASN A 59 -11.43 0.67 -24.49
N THR A 60 -11.22 1.90 -24.02
CA THR A 60 -10.08 2.26 -23.17
C THR A 60 -10.05 1.44 -21.88
N VAL A 61 -11.19 1.29 -21.20
CA VAL A 61 -11.26 0.53 -19.94
C VAL A 61 -11.04 -0.97 -20.19
N LEU A 62 -11.66 -1.54 -21.23
CA LEU A 62 -11.47 -2.95 -21.58
C LEU A 62 -10.03 -3.27 -21.95
N ASP A 63 -9.38 -2.42 -22.75
CA ASP A 63 -7.97 -2.58 -23.11
C ASP A 63 -7.06 -2.51 -21.88
N CYS A 64 -7.32 -1.55 -20.97
CA CYS A 64 -6.56 -1.42 -19.72
C CYS A 64 -6.72 -2.65 -18.82
N LEU A 65 -7.94 -3.16 -18.67
CA LEU A 65 -8.22 -4.36 -17.87
C LEU A 65 -7.56 -5.61 -18.47
N THR A 66 -7.61 -5.74 -19.81
CA THR A 66 -6.95 -6.84 -20.53
C THR A 66 -5.44 -6.81 -20.31
N ALA A 67 -4.81 -5.65 -20.51
CA ALA A 67 -3.37 -5.48 -20.31
C ALA A 67 -2.94 -5.77 -18.85
N PHE A 68 -3.73 -5.36 -17.85
CA PHE A 68 -3.46 -5.70 -16.47
C PHE A 68 -3.68 -7.19 -16.16
N SER A 69 -4.69 -7.82 -16.77
CA SER A 69 -4.96 -9.25 -16.60
C SER A 69 -3.80 -10.12 -17.09
N ASP A 70 -3.13 -9.70 -18.16
CA ASP A 70 -1.93 -10.37 -18.67
C ASP A 70 -0.68 -10.06 -17.83
N MET A 71 -0.55 -8.81 -17.34
CA MET A 71 0.64 -8.38 -16.60
C MET A 71 0.70 -8.93 -15.17
N ILE A 72 -0.41 -8.90 -14.43
CA ILE A 72 -0.44 -9.24 -13.00
C ILE A 72 0.11 -10.65 -12.71
N PRO A 73 -0.26 -11.71 -13.46
CA PRO A 73 0.30 -13.06 -13.25
C PRO A 73 1.80 -13.17 -13.53
N ALA A 74 2.37 -12.27 -14.33
CA ALA A 74 3.78 -12.26 -14.70
C ALA A 74 4.66 -11.46 -13.71
N ILE A 75 4.09 -10.88 -12.65
CA ILE A 75 4.85 -10.15 -11.64
C ILE A 75 5.59 -11.15 -10.75
N GLU A 76 6.91 -10.97 -10.65
CA GLU A 76 7.78 -11.73 -9.74
C GLU A 76 8.24 -10.86 -8.56
N PRO A 77 7.76 -11.13 -7.34
CA PRO A 77 8.22 -10.42 -6.15
C PRO A 77 9.67 -10.76 -5.83
N GLN A 78 10.51 -9.73 -5.71
CA GLN A 78 11.89 -9.86 -5.23
C GLN A 78 11.89 -9.98 -3.70
N ARG A 79 11.48 -11.16 -3.19
CA ARG A 79 11.19 -11.41 -1.77
C ARG A 79 12.27 -10.92 -0.81
N GLU A 80 13.54 -11.21 -1.14
CA GLU A 80 14.66 -10.82 -0.29
C GLU A 80 14.82 -9.30 -0.23
N GLN A 81 14.79 -8.62 -1.38
CA GLN A 81 14.87 -7.16 -1.43
C GLN A 81 13.69 -6.49 -0.73
N MET A 82 12.49 -7.07 -0.85
CA MET A 82 11.32 -6.60 -0.13
C MET A 82 11.48 -6.75 1.39
N ARG A 83 11.98 -7.90 1.86
CA ARG A 83 12.26 -8.14 3.29
C ARG A 83 13.31 -7.17 3.82
N LEU A 84 14.43 -7.02 3.12
CA LEU A 84 15.49 -6.09 3.49
C LEU A 84 14.99 -4.64 3.52
N ALA A 85 14.10 -4.25 2.62
CA ALA A 85 13.49 -2.92 2.63
C ALA A 85 12.58 -2.72 3.86
N THR A 86 11.84 -3.74 4.30
CA THR A 86 10.98 -3.65 5.49
C THR A 86 11.75 -3.55 6.81
N LEU A 87 13.01 -4.01 6.84
CA LEU A 87 13.89 -3.86 7.99
C LEU A 87 14.48 -2.45 8.12
N LYS A 88 14.33 -1.61 7.09
CA LYS A 88 14.87 -0.24 7.10
C LYS A 88 13.84 0.74 7.64
N GLY A 89 14.32 1.71 8.42
CA GLY A 89 13.51 2.86 8.84
C GLY A 89 12.63 2.61 10.06
N PHE A 90 13.02 1.69 10.95
CA PHE A 90 12.36 1.46 12.24
C PHE A 90 10.86 1.17 12.12
N ALA A 91 10.46 0.35 11.15
CA ALA A 91 9.05 0.04 10.89
C ALA A 91 8.31 -0.51 12.13
N THR A 92 9.03 -1.18 13.03
CA THR A 92 8.52 -1.74 14.29
C THR A 92 8.44 -0.73 15.44
N ALA A 93 8.83 0.53 15.24
CA ALA A 93 8.71 1.58 16.25
C ALA A 93 7.24 1.79 16.68
N THR A 94 6.31 1.67 15.74
CA THR A 94 4.87 1.76 16.06
C THR A 94 4.41 0.56 16.89
N ASP A 95 4.96 -0.63 16.65
CA ASP A 95 4.67 -1.83 17.44
C ASP A 95 5.20 -1.70 18.87
N LEU A 96 6.35 -1.06 19.06
CA LEU A 96 6.89 -0.73 20.38
C LEU A 96 6.01 0.28 21.14
N ALA A 97 5.47 1.29 20.45
CA ALA A 97 4.52 2.22 21.06
C ALA A 97 3.24 1.49 21.51
N ASP A 98 2.69 0.63 20.65
CA ASP A 98 1.52 -0.19 20.96
C ASP A 98 1.78 -1.16 22.12
N TYR A 99 2.99 -1.71 22.22
CA TYR A 99 3.44 -2.55 23.33
C TYR A 99 3.38 -1.81 24.67
N LEU A 100 3.95 -0.60 24.74
CA LEU A 100 3.91 0.24 25.94
C LEU A 100 2.47 0.62 26.32
N VAL A 101 1.65 0.92 25.32
CA VAL A 101 0.22 1.23 25.54
C VAL A 101 -0.54 0.06 26.11
N LYS A 102 -0.29 -1.16 25.62
CA LYS A 102 -0.87 -2.39 26.18
C LYS A 102 -0.43 -2.64 27.62
N LYS A 103 0.77 -2.20 28.01
CA LYS A 103 1.27 -2.22 29.39
C LYS A 103 0.79 -1.05 30.26
N GLY A 104 -0.13 -0.22 29.74
CA GLY A 104 -0.81 0.84 30.49
C GLY A 104 -0.20 2.23 30.36
N GLN A 105 0.82 2.41 29.51
CA GLN A 105 1.40 3.73 29.25
C GLN A 105 0.48 4.55 28.32
N PRO A 106 0.18 5.83 28.61
CA PRO A 106 -0.54 6.68 27.67
C PRO A 106 0.19 6.78 26.32
N PHE A 107 -0.56 6.76 25.21
CA PHE A 107 0.04 6.73 23.86
C PHE A 107 1.03 7.86 23.60
N ARG A 108 0.73 9.07 24.09
CA ARG A 108 1.64 10.22 23.96
C ARG A 108 3.00 9.94 24.59
N ASP A 109 3.00 9.43 25.83
CA ASP A 109 4.23 9.13 26.56
C ASP A 109 4.96 7.94 25.92
N ALA A 110 4.22 6.94 25.44
CA ALA A 110 4.78 5.79 24.72
C ALA A 110 5.49 6.25 23.43
N HIS A 111 4.85 7.12 22.66
CA HIS A 111 5.41 7.71 21.45
C HIS A 111 6.69 8.51 21.74
N ASP A 112 6.71 9.30 22.82
CA ASP A 112 7.89 10.06 23.24
C ASP A 112 9.05 9.13 23.68
N VAL A 113 8.76 8.04 24.40
CA VAL A 113 9.75 6.99 24.74
C VAL A 113 10.35 6.36 23.49
N VAL A 114 9.49 5.93 22.56
CA VAL A 114 9.91 5.32 21.29
C VAL A 114 10.75 6.29 20.45
N GLY A 115 10.35 7.55 20.36
CA GLY A 115 11.10 8.58 19.63
C GLY A 115 12.54 8.73 20.14
N ARG A 116 12.74 8.65 21.46
CA ARG A 116 14.09 8.66 22.05
C ARG A 116 14.88 7.39 21.76
N LEU A 117 14.23 6.22 21.79
CA LEU A 117 14.88 4.95 21.44
C LEU A 117 15.30 4.91 19.96
N VAL A 118 14.47 5.43 19.07
CA VAL A 118 14.81 5.59 17.65
C VAL A 118 16.00 6.55 17.47
N ALA A 119 16.05 7.65 18.23
CA ALA A 119 17.19 8.55 18.21
C ALA A 119 18.49 7.85 18.66
N VAL A 120 18.43 7.02 19.71
CA VAL A 120 19.58 6.21 20.16
C VAL A 120 20.02 5.21 19.08
N GLY A 121 19.07 4.53 18.42
CA GLY A 121 19.37 3.63 17.31
C GLY A 121 20.07 4.35 16.15
N LEU A 122 19.58 5.53 15.78
CA LEU A 122 20.20 6.39 14.75
C LEU A 122 21.62 6.84 15.13
N GLU A 123 21.85 7.22 16.39
CA GLU A 123 23.17 7.63 16.87
C GLU A 123 24.18 6.48 16.87
N GLN A 124 23.72 5.24 17.06
CA GLN A 124 24.56 4.04 17.14
C GLN A 124 24.64 3.25 15.83
N ASP A 125 23.91 3.67 14.78
CA ASP A 125 23.73 2.92 13.53
C ASP A 125 23.18 1.49 13.77
N LEU A 126 22.20 1.39 14.68
CA LEU A 126 21.53 0.15 15.08
C LEU A 126 20.02 0.26 14.83
N ASP A 127 19.39 -0.85 14.43
CA ASP A 127 17.93 -1.00 14.45
C ASP A 127 17.40 -1.13 15.90
N LEU A 128 16.10 -0.88 16.11
CA LEU A 128 15.46 -1.08 17.42
C LEU A 128 15.63 -2.51 17.92
N SER A 129 15.59 -3.51 17.03
CA SER A 129 15.78 -4.92 17.40
C SER A 129 17.20 -5.25 17.87
N GLU A 130 18.17 -4.37 17.64
CA GLU A 130 19.57 -4.53 18.00
C GLU A 130 19.94 -3.80 19.32
N LEU A 131 19.04 -2.98 19.86
CA LEU A 131 19.24 -2.31 21.14
C LEU A 131 19.17 -3.33 22.29
N SER A 132 20.00 -3.13 23.31
CA SER A 132 20.01 -3.98 24.50
C SER A 132 18.78 -3.75 25.38
N LEU A 133 18.40 -4.77 26.17
CA LEU A 133 17.32 -4.64 27.15
C LEU A 133 17.61 -3.54 28.19
N GLU A 134 18.89 -3.30 28.51
CA GLU A 134 19.31 -2.22 29.42
C GLU A 134 18.98 -0.84 28.83
N GLN A 135 19.20 -0.64 27.53
CA GLN A 135 18.82 0.60 26.84
C GLN A 135 17.31 0.79 26.85
N PHE A 136 16.52 -0.26 26.62
CA PHE A 136 15.07 -0.21 26.72
C PHE A 136 14.56 0.13 28.13
N THR A 137 15.01 -0.63 29.13
CA THR A 137 14.60 -0.47 30.53
C THR A 137 15.03 0.88 31.11
N SER A 138 16.11 1.48 30.60
CA SER A 138 16.50 2.86 30.96
C SER A 138 15.48 3.93 30.52
N MET A 139 14.67 3.64 29.50
CA MET A 139 13.70 4.57 28.93
C MET A 139 12.28 4.37 29.48
N SER A 140 11.92 3.14 29.82
CA SER A 140 10.66 2.81 30.51
C SER A 140 10.79 1.50 31.29
N SER A 141 10.43 1.52 32.57
CA SER A 141 10.42 0.33 33.43
C SER A 141 9.32 -0.68 33.09
N LEU A 142 8.43 -0.35 32.14
CA LEU A 142 7.41 -1.27 31.63
C LEU A 142 7.97 -2.20 30.55
N ILE A 143 9.16 -1.91 30.00
CA ILE A 143 9.77 -2.74 28.97
C ILE A 143 10.48 -3.93 29.63
N GLU A 144 10.19 -5.13 29.13
CA GLU A 144 10.76 -6.40 29.58
C GLU A 144 11.33 -7.17 28.39
N GLU A 145 11.87 -8.37 28.62
CA GLU A 145 12.51 -9.20 27.59
C GLU A 145 11.56 -9.57 26.43
N ASP A 146 10.24 -9.58 26.67
CA ASP A 146 9.20 -9.80 25.66
C ASP A 146 9.11 -8.70 24.59
N VAL A 147 9.83 -7.58 24.75
CA VAL A 147 9.91 -6.51 23.74
C VAL A 147 10.51 -7.00 22.42
N PHE A 148 11.44 -7.94 22.46
CA PHE A 148 12.09 -8.43 21.25
C PHE A 148 11.13 -9.22 20.37
N ASP A 149 10.07 -9.82 20.93
CA ASP A 149 9.05 -10.53 20.17
C ASP A 149 8.25 -9.57 19.27
N VAL A 150 7.95 -8.36 19.75
CA VAL A 150 7.20 -7.34 18.99
C VAL A 150 8.06 -6.55 18.01
N LEU A 151 9.39 -6.57 18.18
CA LEU A 151 10.35 -5.92 17.29
C LEU A 151 10.76 -6.78 16.09
N THR A 152 10.13 -7.95 15.90
CA THR A 152 10.28 -8.76 14.69
C THR A 152 9.25 -8.39 13.62
N LEU A 153 9.59 -8.57 12.35
CA LEU A 153 8.63 -8.39 11.24
C LEU A 153 7.43 -9.34 11.39
N GLU A 154 7.69 -10.57 11.80
CA GLU A 154 6.69 -11.60 12.03
C GLU A 154 5.75 -11.22 13.18
N GLY A 155 6.29 -10.69 14.27
CA GLY A 155 5.53 -10.17 15.42
C GLY A 155 4.66 -8.98 15.04
N SER A 156 5.22 -8.00 14.31
CA SER A 156 4.50 -6.83 13.80
C SER A 156 3.31 -7.24 12.91
N LEU A 157 3.53 -8.14 11.95
CA LEU A 157 2.47 -8.66 11.08
C LEU A 157 1.40 -9.40 11.89
N ALA A 158 1.80 -10.29 12.81
CA ALA A 158 0.89 -11.08 13.63
C ALA A 158 0.04 -10.20 14.56
N ALA A 159 0.57 -9.08 15.04
CA ALA A 159 -0.14 -8.16 15.93
C ALA A 159 -1.35 -7.49 15.24
N ARG A 160 -1.31 -7.29 13.91
CA ARG A 160 -2.41 -6.70 13.12
C ARG A 160 -3.47 -7.74 12.73
N ASN A 161 -3.90 -8.55 13.71
CA ASN A 161 -4.88 -9.64 13.52
C ASN A 161 -6.33 -9.19 13.81
N HIS A 162 -6.75 -8.10 13.19
CA HIS A 162 -8.14 -7.65 13.15
C HIS A 162 -8.66 -7.73 11.72
N HIS A 163 -9.98 -7.58 11.52
CA HIS A 163 -10.57 -7.55 10.19
C HIS A 163 -9.87 -6.51 9.29
N GLY A 164 -9.43 -6.92 8.09
CA GLY A 164 -8.69 -6.09 7.15
C GLY A 164 -7.22 -5.82 7.53
N GLY A 165 -6.71 -6.43 8.60
CA GLY A 165 -5.31 -6.30 9.02
C GLY A 165 -4.34 -7.14 8.17
N THR A 166 -3.04 -6.92 8.38
CA THR A 166 -1.95 -7.52 7.60
C THR A 166 -1.49 -8.88 8.13
N ALA A 167 -2.07 -9.37 9.23
CA ALA A 167 -1.72 -10.69 9.76
C ALA A 167 -1.93 -11.80 8.72
N PRO A 168 -1.02 -12.78 8.61
CA PRO A 168 -1.13 -13.84 7.60
C PRO A 168 -2.46 -14.59 7.62
N ALA A 169 -3.06 -14.76 8.81
CA ALA A 169 -4.39 -15.37 8.95
C ALA A 169 -5.50 -14.51 8.31
N GLN A 170 -5.45 -13.19 8.49
CA GLN A 170 -6.41 -12.24 7.91
C GLN A 170 -6.26 -12.13 6.40
N VAL A 171 -5.02 -12.09 5.90
CA VAL A 171 -4.76 -12.06 4.46
C VAL A 171 -5.25 -13.34 3.79
N LYS A 172 -5.01 -14.52 4.38
CA LYS A 172 -5.54 -15.80 3.87
C LYS A 172 -7.07 -15.81 3.85
N LEU A 173 -7.70 -15.31 4.92
CA LEU A 173 -9.16 -15.20 5.00
C LEU A 173 -9.70 -14.26 3.90
N ALA A 174 -9.08 -13.09 3.71
CA ALA A 174 -9.46 -12.13 2.67
C ALA A 174 -9.32 -12.72 1.26
N ILE A 175 -8.26 -13.49 0.99
CA ILE A 175 -8.09 -14.22 -0.28
C ILE A 175 -9.22 -15.22 -0.49
N GLN A 176 -9.59 -15.99 0.54
CA GLN A 176 -10.68 -16.95 0.45
C GLN A 176 -12.03 -16.27 0.17
N GLN A 177 -12.32 -15.18 0.88
CA GLN A 177 -13.53 -14.37 0.66
C GLN A 177 -13.57 -13.78 -0.75
N ALA A 178 -12.45 -13.24 -1.23
CA ALA A 178 -12.36 -12.70 -2.59
C ALA A 178 -12.62 -13.76 -3.65
N ARG A 179 -12.04 -14.97 -3.49
CA ARG A 179 -12.31 -16.12 -4.38
C ARG A 179 -13.79 -16.49 -4.37
N SER A 180 -14.37 -16.69 -3.18
CA SER A 180 -15.80 -17.04 -3.05
C SER A 180 -16.74 -16.01 -3.68
N ARG A 181 -16.36 -14.72 -3.69
CA ARG A 181 -17.15 -13.64 -4.32
C ARG A 181 -17.04 -13.64 -5.84
N LEU A 182 -15.91 -14.05 -6.39
CA LEU A 182 -15.63 -13.99 -7.83
C LEU A 182 -16.02 -15.27 -8.59
N GLY A 183 -16.25 -16.38 -7.88
CA GLY A 183 -16.60 -17.69 -8.46
C GLY A 183 -15.38 -18.59 -8.58
#